data_AF-A0A1B6K052-F1
#
_entry.id   AF-A0A1B6K052-F1
#
_cell.length_a   1.000
_cell.length_b   1.000
_cell.length_c   1.000
_cell.angle_alpha   90.00
_cell.angle_beta   90.00
_cell.angle_gamma   90.00
#
_symmetry.space_group_name_H-M   'P 1'
#
loop_
_entity.id
_entity.type
_entity.pdbx_description
1 polymer ?
#
loop_
_entity_poly.entity_id
_entity_poly.type
_entity_poly.pdbx_seq_one_letter_code
_entity_poly.pdbx_strand_id
1 'polypeptide(L)'
;QDVVLPTLCSLVVRSSNFKVRTNACAALACVPLRRYYGAHYLAVWKAVLDGLDNALNMSDFREVKHQDGLLEQLCLTLCHLTSLVELADLSALYEVAVYHVDTLQQHVSRFLNSTVPERADAVLRAAASLALLKEQQLTVTQRNSVTILSDVFTFDI
;
A
#
# COMPACT_ATOMS: atom_id res chain seq x y z
N GLN A 1 -23.97 8.25 5.70
CA GLN A 1 -22.92 7.72 6.60
C GLN A 1 -21.95 6.93 5.74
N ASP A 2 -20.75 7.45 5.49
CA ASP A 2 -19.68 6.74 4.79
C ASP A 2 -18.75 6.09 5.83
N VAL A 3 -19.17 4.94 6.36
CA VAL A 3 -18.50 4.27 7.49
C VAL A 3 -17.68 3.06 7.07
N VAL A 4 -17.88 2.54 5.85
CA VAL A 4 -17.28 1.27 5.42
C VAL A 4 -15.76 1.37 5.35
N LEU A 5 -15.22 2.33 4.60
CA LEU A 5 -13.77 2.51 4.46
C LEU A 5 -13.08 2.82 5.80
N PRO A 6 -13.58 3.76 6.63
CA PRO A 6 -13.02 3.98 7.97
C PRO A 6 -13.02 2.74 8.87
N THR A 7 -14.09 1.95 8.85
CA THR A 7 -14.17 0.71 9.64
C THR A 7 -13.14 -0.31 9.15
N LEU A 8 -12.98 -0.49 7.84
CA LEU A 8 -11.96 -1.39 7.28
C LEU A 8 -10.54 -0.93 7.66
N CYS A 9 -10.24 0.37 7.56
CA CYS A 9 -8.96 0.93 8.02
C CYS A 9 -8.70 0.60 9.50
N SER A 10 -9.69 0.78 10.37
CA SER A 10 -9.54 0.46 11.79
C SER A 10 -9.27 -1.03 12.02
N LEU A 11 -9.91 -1.92 11.27
CA LEU A 11 -9.68 -3.37 11.38
C LEU A 11 -8.27 -3.75 10.93
N VAL A 12 -7.79 -3.18 9.82
CA VAL A 12 -6.42 -3.42 9.30
C VAL A 12 -5.35 -3.04 10.33
N VAL A 13 -5.54 -1.92 11.03
CA VAL A 13 -4.55 -1.40 11.98
C VAL A 13 -4.64 -2.08 13.35
N ARG A 14 -5.84 -2.31 13.88
CA ARG A 14 -6.07 -2.56 15.33
C ARG A 14 -6.55 -3.96 15.68
N SER A 15 -7.04 -4.75 14.73
CA SER A 15 -7.52 -6.10 15.05
C SER A 15 -6.36 -6.97 15.54
N SER A 16 -6.55 -7.70 16.65
CA SER A 16 -5.58 -8.68 17.12
C SER A 16 -5.56 -9.96 16.29
N ASN A 17 -6.59 -10.18 15.45
CA ASN A 17 -6.71 -11.37 14.62
C ASN A 17 -6.18 -11.10 13.21
N PHE A 18 -5.09 -11.77 12.81
CA PHE A 18 -4.49 -11.58 11.48
C PHE A 18 -5.44 -11.90 10.33
N LYS A 19 -6.29 -12.93 10.43
CA LYS A 19 -7.27 -13.24 9.39
C LYS A 19 -8.29 -12.11 9.17
N VAL A 20 -8.75 -11.48 10.25
CA VAL A 20 -9.63 -10.30 10.16
C VAL A 20 -8.91 -9.14 9.47
N ARG A 21 -7.64 -8.90 9.81
CA ARG A 21 -6.83 -7.86 9.15
C ARG A 21 -6.65 -8.15 7.66
N THR A 22 -6.31 -9.39 7.30
CA THR A 22 -6.15 -9.83 5.90
C THR A 22 -7.43 -9.61 5.12
N ASN A 23 -8.58 -10.03 5.66
CA ASN A 23 -9.87 -9.85 4.98
C ASN A 23 -10.26 -8.38 4.82
N ALA A 24 -10.02 -7.56 5.85
CA ALA A 24 -10.30 -6.12 5.77
C ALA A 24 -9.38 -5.43 4.74
N CYS A 25 -8.11 -5.81 4.70
CA CYS A 25 -7.14 -5.30 3.74
C CYS A 25 -7.50 -5.72 2.30
N ALA A 26 -7.88 -6.98 2.08
CA ALA A 26 -8.36 -7.46 0.79
C ALA A 26 -9.63 -6.71 0.33
N ALA A 27 -10.56 -6.42 1.24
CA ALA A 27 -11.76 -5.64 0.91
C ALA A 27 -11.41 -4.20 0.47
N LEU A 28 -10.38 -3.59 1.07
CA LEU A 28 -9.87 -2.29 0.61
C LEU A 28 -9.29 -2.38 -0.81
N ALA A 29 -8.61 -3.47 -1.17
CA ALA A 29 -8.07 -3.70 -2.52
C ALA A 29 -9.16 -4.01 -3.57
N CYS A 30 -10.37 -4.39 -3.16
CA CYS A 30 -11.48 -4.64 -4.10
C CYS A 30 -12.11 -3.36 -4.69
N VAL A 31 -11.79 -2.18 -4.15
CA VAL A 31 -12.33 -0.91 -4.65
C VAL A 31 -11.60 -0.55 -5.95
N PRO A 32 -12.29 -0.56 -7.11
CA PRO A 32 -11.61 -0.66 -8.40
C PRO A 32 -11.08 0.67 -8.95
N LEU A 33 -11.53 1.81 -8.44
CA LEU A 33 -11.18 3.13 -8.96
C LEU A 33 -10.92 4.11 -7.83
N ARG A 34 -9.94 5.01 -8.04
CA ARG A 34 -9.56 6.08 -7.12
C ARG A 34 -10.74 6.90 -6.60
N ARG A 35 -11.68 7.24 -7.49
CA ARG A 35 -12.89 8.03 -7.15
C ARG A 35 -13.80 7.37 -6.12
N TYR A 36 -13.83 6.04 -6.03
CA TYR A 36 -14.69 5.32 -5.08
C TYR A 36 -14.13 5.31 -3.65
N TYR A 37 -12.83 5.58 -3.48
CA TYR A 37 -12.28 5.91 -2.16
C TYR A 37 -12.62 7.34 -1.73
N GLY A 38 -12.89 8.24 -2.67
CA GLY A 38 -13.22 9.63 -2.40
C GLY A 38 -12.17 10.31 -1.52
N ALA A 39 -12.63 10.96 -0.44
CA ALA A 39 -11.78 11.62 0.54
C ALA A 39 -10.98 10.66 1.44
N HIS A 40 -11.34 9.36 1.47
CA HIS A 40 -10.71 8.37 2.33
C HIS A 40 -9.44 7.75 1.74
N TYR A 41 -9.08 8.05 0.50
CA TYR A 41 -7.97 7.40 -0.18
C TYR A 41 -6.62 7.52 0.56
N LEU A 42 -6.28 8.73 1.01
CA LEU A 42 -5.06 8.93 1.79
C LEU A 42 -5.12 8.23 3.15
N ALA A 43 -6.30 8.18 3.77
CA ALA A 43 -6.50 7.49 5.04
C ALA A 43 -6.37 5.96 4.88
N VAL A 44 -6.79 5.41 3.74
CA VAL A 44 -6.59 4.01 3.38
C VAL A 44 -5.10 3.70 3.20
N TRP A 45 -4.37 4.55 2.48
CA TRP A 45 -2.91 4.46 2.35
C TRP A 45 -2.20 4.41 3.70
N LYS A 46 -2.48 5.39 4.57
CA LYS A 46 -1.93 5.46 5.93
C LYS A 46 -2.26 4.20 6.73
N ALA A 47 -3.52 3.77 6.74
CA ALA A 47 -3.95 2.61 7.50
C ALA A 47 -3.30 1.30 7.03
N VAL A 48 -3.04 1.14 5.74
CA VAL A 48 -2.33 -0.03 5.21
C VAL A 48 -0.86 -0.02 5.63
N LEU A 49 -0.20 1.15 5.62
CA LEU A 49 1.19 1.29 6.09
C LEU A 49 1.32 1.10 7.61
N ASP A 50 0.46 1.74 8.41
CA ASP A 50 0.36 1.49 9.85
C ASP A 50 0.09 0.00 10.13
N GLY A 51 -0.75 -0.63 9.30
CA GLY A 51 -1.02 -2.06 9.37
C GLY A 51 0.24 -2.91 9.12
N LEU A 52 1.05 -2.51 8.14
CA LEU A 52 2.32 -3.17 7.84
C LEU A 52 3.30 -3.04 9.01
N ASP A 53 3.50 -1.84 9.53
CA ASP A 53 4.34 -1.58 10.71
C ASP A 53 3.91 -2.43 11.91
N ASN A 54 2.61 -2.45 12.21
CA ASN A 54 2.08 -3.22 13.35
C ASN A 54 2.19 -4.73 13.15
N ALA A 55 2.03 -5.23 11.91
CA ALA A 55 2.18 -6.65 11.62
C ALA A 55 3.62 -7.13 11.84
N LEU A 56 4.62 -6.25 11.68
CA LEU A 56 6.04 -6.57 11.87
C LEU A 56 6.45 -6.52 13.35
N ASN A 57 5.79 -5.69 14.14
CA ASN A 57 6.08 -5.51 15.56
C ASN A 57 5.36 -6.50 16.50
N MET A 58 4.45 -7.34 15.99
CA MET A 58 3.78 -8.36 16.80
C MET A 58 4.68 -9.58 17.04
N SER A 59 4.98 -9.84 18.32
CA SER A 59 5.93 -10.85 18.79
C SER A 59 5.33 -12.21 19.15
N ASP A 60 4.11 -12.51 18.69
CA ASP A 60 3.42 -13.77 19.03
C ASP A 60 3.76 -14.89 18.03
N PHE A 61 4.77 -15.69 18.38
CA PHE A 61 5.30 -16.83 17.60
C PHE A 61 4.24 -17.88 17.16
N ARG A 62 3.04 -17.86 17.75
CA ARG A 62 1.95 -18.81 17.44
C ARG A 62 1.22 -18.49 16.12
N GLU A 63 1.43 -17.32 15.53
CA GLU A 63 0.72 -16.89 14.32
C GLU A 63 1.62 -16.58 13.11
N VAL A 64 2.89 -16.99 13.11
CA VAL A 64 3.88 -16.65 12.05
C VAL A 64 3.37 -16.95 10.62
N LYS A 65 2.68 -18.07 10.40
CA LYS A 65 2.10 -18.39 9.07
C LYS A 65 0.95 -17.44 8.66
N HIS A 66 0.21 -16.91 9.62
CA HIS A 66 -0.85 -15.94 9.36
C HIS A 66 -0.28 -14.52 9.21
N GLN A 67 0.86 -14.24 9.83
CA GLN A 67 1.63 -13.02 9.67
C GLN A 67 2.13 -12.88 8.22
N ASP A 68 2.72 -13.93 7.64
CA ASP A 68 3.18 -13.89 6.24
C ASP A 68 2.05 -13.57 5.25
N GLY A 69 0.90 -14.23 5.40
CA GLY A 69 -0.27 -13.98 4.55
C GLY A 69 -0.85 -12.57 4.72
N LEU A 70 -0.76 -11.99 5.92
CA LEU A 70 -1.14 -10.60 6.15
C LEU A 70 -0.15 -9.62 5.52
N LEU A 71 1.16 -9.81 5.72
CA LEU A 71 2.20 -8.97 5.13
C LEU A 71 2.08 -8.94 3.60
N GLU A 72 1.87 -10.10 3.00
CA GLU A 72 1.61 -10.23 1.57
C GLU A 72 0.37 -9.45 1.14
N GLN A 73 -0.76 -9.63 1.82
CA GLN A 73 -1.99 -8.91 1.46
C GLN A 73 -1.84 -7.39 1.61
N LEU A 74 -1.11 -6.91 2.61
CA LEU A 74 -0.80 -5.49 2.80
C LEU A 74 0.02 -4.96 1.62
N CYS A 75 1.10 -5.66 1.23
CA CYS A 75 1.91 -5.27 0.07
C CYS A 75 1.12 -5.28 -1.24
N LEU A 76 0.28 -6.29 -1.48
CA LEU A 76 -0.60 -6.33 -2.65
C LEU A 76 -1.59 -5.16 -2.67
N THR A 77 -2.14 -4.81 -1.50
CA THR A 77 -3.05 -3.67 -1.37
C THR A 77 -2.31 -2.35 -1.62
N LEU A 78 -1.06 -2.22 -1.17
CA LEU A 78 -0.22 -1.07 -1.50
C LEU A 78 0.03 -0.98 -3.01
N CYS A 79 0.33 -2.10 -3.69
CA CYS A 79 0.48 -2.10 -5.16
C CYS A 79 -0.81 -1.63 -5.85
N HIS A 80 -1.97 -2.16 -5.42
CA HIS A 80 -3.28 -1.75 -5.93
C HIS A 80 -3.51 -0.25 -5.75
N LEU A 81 -3.30 0.26 -4.54
CA LEU A 81 -3.43 1.69 -4.26
C LEU A 81 -2.44 2.50 -5.12
N THR A 82 -1.18 2.12 -5.21
CA THR A 82 -0.19 2.78 -6.08
C THR A 82 -0.66 2.86 -7.54
N SER A 83 -1.28 1.79 -8.06
CA SER A 83 -1.81 1.79 -9.42
C SER A 83 -2.92 2.81 -9.67
N LEU A 84 -3.62 3.24 -8.62
CA LEU A 84 -4.72 4.20 -8.65
C LEU A 84 -4.33 5.64 -8.29
N VAL A 85 -3.04 5.91 -8.04
CA VAL A 85 -2.58 7.26 -7.67
C VAL A 85 -2.86 8.25 -8.80
N GLU A 86 -3.47 9.38 -8.46
CA GLU A 86 -3.65 10.51 -9.37
C GLU A 86 -2.70 11.65 -8.99
N LEU A 87 -2.45 12.57 -9.93
CA LEU A 87 -1.56 13.73 -9.76
C LEU A 87 -1.91 14.56 -8.49
N ALA A 88 -3.19 14.66 -8.16
CA ALA A 88 -3.69 15.40 -7.00
C ALA A 88 -3.31 14.75 -5.65
N ASP A 89 -3.03 13.44 -5.63
CA ASP A 89 -2.69 12.71 -4.41
C ASP A 89 -1.22 12.86 -4.02
N LEU A 90 -0.34 13.06 -5.01
CA LEU A 90 1.11 12.96 -4.86
C LEU A 90 1.70 13.88 -3.78
N SER A 91 1.22 15.12 -3.67
CA SER A 91 1.72 16.04 -2.64
C SER A 91 1.42 15.53 -1.23
N ALA A 92 0.22 14.99 -1.01
CA ALA A 92 -0.16 14.46 0.30
C ALA A 92 0.44 13.08 0.58
N LEU A 93 0.63 12.27 -0.47
CA LEU A 93 1.33 10.98 -0.38
C LEU A 93 2.80 11.15 -0.06
N TYR A 94 3.44 12.26 -0.42
CA TYR A 94 4.83 12.52 -0.05
C TYR A 94 5.05 12.43 1.48
N GLU A 95 4.20 13.11 2.25
CA GLU A 95 4.30 13.11 3.72
C GLU A 95 4.14 11.70 4.30
N VAL A 96 3.20 10.93 3.74
CA VAL A 96 2.94 9.54 4.16
C VAL A 96 4.12 8.63 3.81
N ALA A 97 4.62 8.73 2.58
CA ALA A 97 5.71 7.91 2.09
C ALA A 97 7.01 8.18 2.86
N VAL A 98 7.30 9.44 3.18
CA VAL A 98 8.48 9.81 3.98
C VAL A 98 8.37 9.25 5.40
N TYR A 99 7.20 9.34 6.03
CA TYR A 99 7.00 8.84 7.38
C TYR A 99 7.20 7.32 7.49
N HIS A 100 6.83 6.55 6.44
CA HIS A 100 6.96 5.09 6.40
C HIS A 100 8.08 4.60 5.46
N VAL A 101 9.09 5.43 5.15
CA VAL A 101 10.07 5.12 4.08
C VAL A 101 10.86 3.84 4.36
N ASP A 102 11.27 3.61 5.60
CA ASP A 102 12.03 2.42 6.00
C ASP A 102 11.19 1.15 5.81
N THR A 103 9.92 1.20 6.24
CA THR A 103 8.97 0.09 6.07
C THR A 103 8.72 -0.21 4.61
N LEU A 104 8.49 0.83 3.80
CA LEU A 104 8.29 0.73 2.37
C LEU A 104 9.50 0.04 1.70
N GLN A 105 10.72 0.56 1.93
CA GLN A 105 11.94 0.02 1.32
C GLN A 105 12.25 -1.40 1.79
N GLN A 106 12.07 -1.72 3.07
CA GLN A 106 12.44 -3.03 3.58
C GLN A 106 11.44 -4.11 3.17
N HIS A 107 10.13 -3.84 3.29
CA HIS A 107 9.11 -4.88 3.21
C HIS A 107 8.46 -4.98 1.86
N VAL A 108 8.19 -3.85 1.20
CA VAL A 108 7.63 -3.88 -0.15
C VAL A 108 8.69 -4.39 -1.10
N SER A 109 9.92 -3.88 -1.09
CA SER A 109 10.97 -4.38 -1.99
C SER A 109 11.27 -5.87 -1.78
N ARG A 110 11.27 -6.37 -0.53
CA ARG A 110 11.39 -7.81 -0.26
C ARG A 110 10.22 -8.60 -0.83
N PHE A 111 9.00 -8.11 -0.64
CA PHE A 111 7.80 -8.73 -1.21
C PHE A 111 7.93 -8.81 -2.74
N LEU A 112 8.25 -7.69 -3.40
CA LEU A 112 8.44 -7.61 -4.84
C LEU A 112 9.48 -8.63 -5.33
N ASN A 113 10.66 -8.69 -4.72
CA ASN A 113 11.71 -9.65 -5.12
C ASN A 113 11.34 -11.13 -4.89
N SER A 114 10.39 -11.41 -4.00
CA SER A 114 9.88 -12.76 -3.74
C SER A 114 8.56 -13.06 -4.47
N THR A 115 8.05 -12.12 -5.27
CA THR A 115 6.72 -12.20 -5.87
C THR A 115 6.70 -13.26 -6.97
N VAL A 116 5.77 -14.20 -6.83
CA VAL A 116 5.49 -15.22 -7.84
C VAL A 116 4.75 -14.63 -9.06
N PRO A 117 4.87 -15.23 -10.26
CA PRO A 117 4.31 -14.69 -11.50
C PRO A 117 2.83 -14.31 -11.43
N GLU A 118 2.03 -15.04 -10.64
CA GLU A 118 0.58 -14.81 -10.48
C GLU A 118 0.24 -13.45 -9.85
N ARG A 119 1.19 -12.83 -9.15
CA ARG A 119 1.02 -11.56 -8.43
C ARG A 119 1.78 -10.41 -9.07
N ALA A 120 2.60 -10.70 -10.09
CA ALA A 120 3.37 -9.70 -10.82
C ALA A 120 2.49 -8.65 -11.51
N ASP A 121 1.26 -8.99 -11.89
CA ASP A 121 0.34 -8.03 -12.52
C ASP A 121 0.04 -6.80 -11.63
N ALA A 122 -0.15 -7.00 -10.32
CA ALA A 122 -0.41 -5.87 -9.42
C ALA A 122 0.81 -4.94 -9.33
N VAL A 123 2.01 -5.52 -9.32
CA VAL A 123 3.28 -4.81 -9.29
C VAL A 123 3.50 -4.03 -10.59
N LEU A 124 3.30 -4.68 -11.73
CA LEU A 124 3.47 -4.07 -13.05
C LEU A 124 2.49 -2.90 -13.24
N ARG A 125 1.24 -3.03 -12.78
CA ARG A 125 0.28 -1.92 -12.83
C ARG A 125 0.69 -0.75 -11.95
N ALA A 126 1.21 -1.01 -10.76
CA ALA A 126 1.76 0.04 -9.88
C ALA A 126 2.92 0.78 -10.57
N ALA A 127 3.91 0.04 -11.08
CA ALA A 127 5.07 0.59 -11.76
C ALA A 127 4.69 1.38 -13.02
N ALA A 128 3.78 0.85 -13.84
CA ALA A 128 3.28 1.52 -15.05
C ALA A 128 2.56 2.84 -14.71
N SER A 129 1.73 2.85 -13.66
CA SER A 129 1.04 4.06 -13.20
C SER A 129 2.04 5.16 -12.77
N LEU A 130 3.06 4.78 -11.99
CA LEU A 130 4.13 5.70 -11.59
C LEU A 130 4.94 6.23 -12.78
N ALA A 131 5.23 5.38 -13.77
CA ALA A 131 5.93 5.78 -14.99
C ALA A 131 5.12 6.83 -15.77
N LEU A 132 3.80 6.66 -15.90
CA LEU A 132 2.93 7.65 -16.55
C LEU A 132 2.88 8.97 -15.78
N LEU A 133 2.92 8.93 -14.45
CA LEU A 133 2.96 10.13 -13.60
C LEU A 133 4.29 10.88 -13.72
N LYS A 134 5.43 10.19 -13.95
CA LYS A 134 6.74 10.83 -14.18
C LYS A 134 6.76 11.73 -15.41
N GLU A 135 5.99 11.38 -16.44
CA GLU A 135 5.90 12.15 -17.68
C GLU A 135 5.03 13.42 -17.56
N GLN A 136 4.33 13.60 -16.43
CA GLN A 136 3.50 14.78 -16.20
C GLN A 136 4.34 15.98 -15.74
N GLN A 137 3.77 17.19 -15.84
CA GLN A 137 4.36 18.36 -15.21
C GLN A 137 4.16 18.31 -13.69
N LEU A 138 5.22 17.96 -12.98
CA LEU A 138 5.21 17.81 -11.53
C LEU A 138 5.82 19.02 -10.82
N THR A 139 5.19 19.44 -9.72
CA THR A 139 5.83 20.28 -8.70
C THR A 139 6.99 19.51 -8.04
N VAL A 140 7.86 20.22 -7.31
CA VAL A 140 8.99 19.58 -6.60
C VAL A 140 8.50 18.49 -5.63
N THR A 141 7.47 18.77 -4.83
CA THR A 141 6.92 17.80 -3.88
C THR A 141 6.32 16.57 -4.56
N GLN A 142 5.57 16.77 -5.65
CA GLN A 142 5.00 15.65 -6.41
C GLN A 142 6.09 14.80 -7.07
N ARG A 143 7.14 15.43 -7.61
CA ARG A 143 8.29 14.72 -8.15
C ARG A 143 8.96 13.86 -7.08
N ASN A 144 9.19 14.41 -5.89
CA ASN A 144 9.80 13.66 -4.78
C ASN A 144 8.93 12.47 -4.35
N SER A 145 7.60 12.65 -4.31
CA SER A 145 6.66 11.54 -4.04
C SER A 145 6.79 10.43 -5.07
N VAL A 146 6.74 10.77 -6.36
CA VAL A 146 6.85 9.79 -7.45
C VAL A 146 8.20 9.09 -7.42
N THR A 147 9.30 9.79 -7.11
CA THR A 147 10.62 9.18 -6.97
C THR A 147 10.63 8.14 -5.84
N ILE A 148 10.21 8.52 -4.62
CA ILE A 148 10.18 7.58 -3.48
C ILE A 148 9.32 6.35 -3.80
N LEU A 149 8.11 6.57 -4.33
CA LEU A 149 7.22 5.47 -4.67
C LEU A 149 7.82 4.62 -5.80
N SER A 150 8.47 5.22 -6.79
CA SER A 150 9.12 4.44 -7.85
C SER A 150 10.23 3.58 -7.29
N ASP A 151 11.13 4.14 -6.48
CA ASP A 151 12.26 3.41 -5.91
C ASP A 151 11.79 2.19 -5.09
N VAL A 152 10.65 2.33 -4.40
CA VAL A 152 10.03 1.25 -3.62
C VAL A 152 9.32 0.22 -4.51
N PHE A 153 8.55 0.68 -5.50
CA PHE A 153 7.71 -0.17 -6.36
C PHE A 153 8.40 -0.57 -7.69
N THR A 154 9.73 -0.47 -7.76
CA THR A 154 10.50 -0.96 -8.92
C THR A 154 10.62 -2.47 -8.83
N PHE A 155 10.32 -3.15 -9.95
CA PHE A 155 10.53 -4.58 -10.10
C PHE A 155 11.66 -4.78 -11.11
N ASP A 156 12.83 -5.16 -10.61
CA ASP A 156 13.96 -5.52 -11.47
C ASP A 156 13.66 -6.90 -12.08
N ILE A 157 13.43 -6.94 -13.41
CA ILE A 157 13.28 -8.17 -14.19
C ILE A 157 14.65 -8.68 -14.63
#